data_AF-A0A0K0K040-F1
#
_entry.id   AF-A0A0K0K040-F1
#
_cell.length_a   1.000
_cell.length_b   1.000
_cell.length_c   1.000
_cell.angle_alpha   90.00
_cell.angle_beta   90.00
_cell.angle_gamma   90.00
#
_symmetry.space_group_name_H-M   'P 1'
#
loop_
_entity.id
_entity.type
_entity.pdbx_description
1 polymer ?
#
loop_
_entity_poly.entity_id
_entity_poly.type
_entity_poly.pdbx_seq_one_letter_code
_entity_poly.pdbx_strand_id
1 'polypeptide(L)'
;MVVWWIISSFCYIQETVRGSVDSCDVGFVVGENMHSCKTILDMNQTTSRIFLSLFLMICSLSVTRCLVIPLNGANIESVLHDYEVVFVNFYADWCRFSQHLMPIFEEASKRFTDRGNTVAWATVDCDREADIAQKYHVSKYPTLKLFRGGELVKKEYRGQRSVDALAVFIDKQLVSGMQNFSSNAELNNQINPKKLNIVAYFDQPSGPEFDNYRKVASLLRDDCVFWFGIGEAFRPELAKGNRLEFRPLNSNERIEYTGGLANLETLKQWIMDKCVPLVREITFENAEELTEEGLPFLILFRHPDDVQIDKIFTEQVARELFDQKSSINCLYADGKKFVHPLQHLGKTMEDLPVLAIDSFRHMYLFPDMKSLTVPGKLRQFVLDLHSGKLHREFHHSPDPTQSSVLPASSETTFEKETKGTDKSQPPTSIFKQLKPSETRYSLLYKDEL
;
A
#
# COMPACT_ATOMS: atom_id res chain seq x y z
N MET A 1 38.72 2.39 -25.58
CA MET A 1 39.52 1.89 -26.72
C MET A 1 38.73 1.89 -28.03
N VAL A 2 37.47 1.44 -28.07
CA VAL A 2 36.65 1.42 -29.32
C VAL A 2 36.45 2.81 -29.94
N VAL A 3 36.19 3.84 -29.14
CA VAL A 3 35.99 5.22 -29.63
C VAL A 3 37.25 5.81 -30.27
N TRP A 4 38.44 5.50 -29.72
CA TRP A 4 39.72 5.95 -30.28
C TRP A 4 40.07 5.26 -31.60
N TRP A 5 39.71 3.97 -31.75
CA TRP A 5 39.88 3.24 -33.01
C TRP A 5 39.02 3.79 -34.14
N ILE A 6 37.78 4.21 -33.83
CA ILE A 6 36.85 4.78 -34.82
C ILE A 6 37.35 6.16 -35.30
N ILE A 7 37.80 7.03 -34.38
CA ILE A 7 38.33 8.35 -34.73
C ILE A 7 39.62 8.22 -35.55
N SER A 8 40.53 7.31 -35.19
CA SER A 8 41.78 7.11 -35.94
C SER A 8 41.53 6.54 -37.34
N SER A 9 40.51 5.70 -37.52
CA SER A 9 40.11 5.18 -38.83
C SER A 9 39.48 6.28 -39.70
N PHE A 10 38.75 7.21 -39.09
CA PHE A 10 38.13 8.34 -39.81
C PHE A 10 39.17 9.37 -40.29
N CYS A 11 40.21 9.65 -39.49
CA CYS A 11 41.34 10.49 -39.92
C CYS A 11 42.14 9.85 -41.07
N TYR A 12 42.39 8.54 -41.02
CA TYR A 12 43.11 7.82 -42.08
C TYR A 12 42.36 7.87 -43.42
N ILE A 13 41.02 7.77 -43.39
CA ILE A 13 40.19 7.89 -44.59
C ILE A 13 40.21 9.32 -45.15
N GLN A 14 40.22 10.36 -44.31
CA GLN A 14 40.32 11.75 -44.79
C GLN A 14 41.68 12.09 -45.41
N GLU A 15 42.80 11.57 -44.88
CA GLU A 15 44.13 11.79 -45.48
C GLU A 15 44.30 11.05 -46.81
N THR A 16 43.75 9.83 -46.93
CA THR A 16 43.80 9.05 -48.18
C THR A 16 42.99 9.72 -49.31
N VAL A 17 41.88 10.38 -48.95
CA VAL A 17 41.05 11.13 -49.92
C VAL A 17 41.69 12.48 -50.28
N ARG A 18 42.41 13.14 -49.37
CA ARG A 18 43.17 14.38 -49.69
C ARG A 18 44.38 14.10 -50.59
N GLY A 19 45.11 13.02 -50.36
CA GLY A 19 46.28 12.64 -51.19
C GLY A 19 45.93 12.23 -52.62
N SER A 20 44.66 11.94 -52.92
CA SER A 20 44.19 11.54 -54.25
C SER A 20 43.73 12.71 -55.12
N VAL A 21 43.66 13.94 -54.58
CA VAL A 21 43.15 15.14 -55.28
C VAL A 21 44.27 16.11 -55.70
N ASP A 22 45.49 15.96 -55.17
CA ASP A 22 46.65 16.80 -55.50
C ASP A 22 47.53 16.27 -56.67
N SER A 23 47.02 15.33 -57.50
CA SER A 23 47.76 14.79 -58.66
C SER A 23 47.00 14.91 -60.00
N CYS A 24 46.16 15.93 -60.15
CA CYS A 24 45.53 16.26 -61.43
C CYS A 24 45.82 17.71 -61.83
N ASP A 25 47.10 18.03 -61.96
CA ASP A 25 47.54 19.22 -62.69
C ASP A 25 47.43 18.95 -64.20
N VAL A 26 46.36 19.52 -64.77
CA VAL A 26 46.30 20.26 -66.04
C VAL A 26 47.25 19.78 -67.16
N GLY A 27 46.73 18.88 -68.00
CA GLY A 27 47.27 18.54 -69.32
C GLY A 27 46.18 18.06 -70.28
N PHE A 28 45.60 19.02 -71.00
CA PHE A 28 44.71 18.92 -72.17
C PHE A 28 44.67 17.55 -72.90
N VAL A 29 43.48 16.93 -73.06
CA VAL A 29 42.89 16.43 -74.34
C VAL A 29 41.42 16.00 -74.10
N VAL A 30 40.59 16.41 -75.06
CA VAL A 30 39.16 16.18 -75.35
C VAL A 30 38.60 14.78 -75.02
N GLY A 31 37.40 14.73 -74.40
CA GLY A 31 36.44 13.61 -74.55
C GLY A 31 35.96 12.91 -73.26
N GLU A 32 34.65 12.90 -73.05
CA GLU A 32 33.84 11.89 -72.30
C GLU A 32 33.82 11.79 -70.75
N ASN A 33 34.60 12.53 -69.95
CA ASN A 33 34.64 12.28 -68.48
C ASN A 33 33.75 13.18 -67.57
N MET A 34 32.77 13.91 -68.09
CA MET A 34 31.94 14.81 -67.25
C MET A 34 30.77 14.11 -66.51
N HIS A 35 30.40 12.89 -66.90
CA HIS A 35 29.37 12.10 -66.18
C HIS A 35 29.93 11.40 -64.92
N SER A 36 31.21 11.04 -64.90
CA SER A 36 31.78 10.27 -63.79
C SER A 36 31.96 11.12 -62.52
N CYS A 37 32.28 12.41 -62.66
CA CYS A 37 32.52 13.29 -61.51
C CYS A 37 31.21 13.68 -60.77
N LYS A 38 30.12 13.86 -61.51
CA LYS A 38 28.79 14.14 -60.93
C LYS A 38 28.25 12.94 -60.15
N THR A 39 28.48 11.73 -60.66
CA THR A 39 28.07 10.48 -59.99
C THR A 39 28.84 10.25 -58.68
N ILE A 40 30.12 10.61 -58.60
CA ILE A 40 30.93 10.51 -57.38
C ILE A 40 30.50 11.55 -56.32
N LEU A 41 30.17 12.78 -56.74
CA LEU A 41 29.65 13.82 -55.85
C LEU A 41 28.25 13.48 -55.30
N ASP A 42 27.35 12.98 -56.15
CA ASP A 42 26.01 12.52 -55.73
C ASP A 42 26.11 11.30 -54.79
N MET A 43 27.04 10.38 -55.06
CA MET A 43 27.25 9.21 -54.18
C MET A 43 27.77 9.63 -52.80
N ASN A 44 28.68 10.61 -52.71
CA ASN A 44 29.15 11.16 -51.42
C ASN A 44 28.08 11.94 -50.66
N GLN A 45 27.18 12.64 -51.36
CA GLN A 45 26.08 13.36 -50.72
C GLN A 45 25.00 12.38 -50.22
N THR A 46 24.78 11.28 -50.94
CA THR A 46 23.83 10.23 -50.56
C THR A 46 24.37 9.39 -49.41
N THR A 47 25.65 9.02 -49.41
CA THR A 47 26.29 8.31 -48.28
C THR A 47 26.34 9.19 -47.03
N SER A 48 26.62 10.48 -47.16
CA SER A 48 26.58 11.44 -46.05
C SER A 48 25.17 11.57 -45.43
N ARG A 49 24.12 11.59 -46.26
CA ARG A 49 22.72 11.58 -45.81
C ARG A 49 22.32 10.26 -45.13
N ILE A 50 22.80 9.13 -45.64
CA ILE A 50 22.55 7.81 -45.04
C ILE A 50 23.27 7.70 -43.68
N PHE A 51 24.51 8.18 -43.57
CA PHE A 51 25.24 8.22 -42.30
C PHE A 51 24.59 9.16 -41.29
N LEU A 52 24.13 10.34 -41.71
CA LEU A 52 23.46 11.29 -40.83
C LEU A 52 22.10 10.76 -40.34
N SER A 53 21.36 10.06 -41.21
CA SER A 53 20.08 9.43 -40.83
C SER A 53 20.28 8.19 -39.95
N LEU A 54 21.31 7.37 -40.19
CA LEU A 54 21.71 6.29 -39.28
C LEU A 54 22.17 6.84 -37.92
N PHE A 55 22.95 7.93 -37.90
CA PHE A 55 23.39 8.57 -36.67
C PHE A 55 22.22 9.16 -35.87
N LEU A 56 21.26 9.81 -36.54
CA LEU A 56 20.02 10.29 -35.90
C LEU A 56 19.13 9.15 -35.39
N MET A 57 19.07 8.02 -36.10
CA MET A 57 18.33 6.83 -35.67
C MET A 57 19.02 6.11 -34.49
N ILE A 58 20.36 6.13 -34.43
CA ILE A 58 21.13 5.56 -33.31
C ILE A 58 21.06 6.49 -32.08
N CYS A 59 21.04 7.81 -32.28
CA CYS A 59 20.83 8.79 -31.21
C CYS A 59 19.41 8.75 -30.61
N SER A 60 18.38 8.36 -31.37
CA SER A 60 17.04 8.14 -30.81
C SER A 60 16.90 6.80 -30.07
N LEU A 61 17.80 5.83 -30.31
CA LEU A 61 17.82 4.52 -29.63
C LEU A 61 18.56 4.52 -28.29
N SER A 62 19.19 5.63 -27.89
CA SER A 62 19.98 5.75 -26.65
C SER A 62 19.35 6.72 -25.65
N VAL A 63 18.01 6.73 -25.58
CA VAL A 63 17.34 7.12 -24.33
C VAL A 63 17.59 6.00 -23.33
N THR A 64 18.70 6.13 -22.60
CA THR A 64 18.93 5.37 -21.38
C THR A 64 17.75 5.71 -20.47
N ARG A 65 16.72 4.86 -20.46
CA ARG A 65 15.60 5.00 -19.52
C ARG A 65 16.26 4.96 -18.14
N CYS A 66 16.23 6.10 -17.46
CA CYS A 66 16.72 6.18 -16.09
C CYS A 66 15.96 5.11 -15.31
N LEU A 67 16.72 4.15 -14.78
CA LEU A 67 16.16 2.92 -14.24
C LEU A 67 15.16 3.19 -13.11
N VAL A 68 15.40 4.28 -12.39
CA VAL A 68 14.52 4.86 -11.40
C VAL A 68 14.18 6.28 -11.84
N ILE A 69 12.90 6.60 -11.91
CA ILE A 69 12.40 7.89 -12.40
C ILE A 69 12.32 8.87 -11.22
N PRO A 70 13.08 9.99 -11.22
CA PRO A 70 12.89 11.03 -10.23
C PRO A 70 11.59 11.77 -10.52
N LEU A 71 10.65 11.71 -9.58
CA LEU A 71 9.37 12.41 -9.65
C LEU A 71 9.53 13.83 -9.11
N ASN A 72 8.86 14.75 -9.77
CA ASN A 72 8.74 16.15 -9.39
C ASN A 72 7.36 16.68 -9.79
N GLY A 73 7.06 17.92 -9.41
CA GLY A 73 5.77 18.54 -9.70
C GLY A 73 5.38 18.56 -11.19
N ALA A 74 6.35 18.47 -12.11
CA ALA A 74 6.10 18.52 -13.55
C ALA A 74 5.78 17.16 -14.19
N ASN A 75 6.24 16.04 -13.63
CA ASN A 75 6.10 14.72 -14.24
C ASN A 75 5.29 13.70 -13.42
N ILE A 76 5.00 13.99 -12.15
CA ILE A 76 4.41 12.99 -11.27
C ILE A 76 3.06 12.46 -11.78
N GLU A 77 2.17 13.35 -12.20
CA GLU A 77 0.85 12.95 -12.66
C GLU A 77 0.94 12.08 -13.92
N SER A 78 1.78 12.42 -14.90
CA SER A 78 1.91 11.61 -16.11
C SER A 78 2.52 10.24 -15.81
N VAL A 79 3.59 10.18 -15.00
CA VAL A 79 4.23 8.91 -14.65
C VAL A 79 3.27 7.99 -13.87
N LEU A 80 2.46 8.54 -12.96
CA LEU A 80 1.49 7.74 -12.21
C LEU A 80 0.39 7.14 -13.11
N HIS A 81 0.00 7.81 -14.20
CA HIS A 81 -1.04 7.33 -15.12
C HIS A 81 -0.51 6.46 -16.27
N ASP A 82 0.73 6.68 -16.73
CA ASP A 82 1.31 5.99 -17.88
C ASP A 82 1.71 4.53 -17.59
N TYR A 83 1.84 4.18 -16.32
CA TYR A 83 2.23 2.85 -15.86
C TYR A 83 1.11 2.17 -15.07
N GLU A 84 0.98 0.85 -15.22
CA GLU A 84 0.00 0.07 -14.45
C GLU A 84 0.35 0.07 -12.95
N VAL A 85 1.63 -0.11 -12.63
CA VAL A 85 2.16 -0.11 -11.27
C VAL A 85 3.32 0.88 -11.16
N VAL A 86 3.28 1.79 -10.19
CA VAL A 86 4.42 2.66 -9.85
C VAL A 86 4.83 2.44 -8.41
N PHE A 87 6.07 2.01 -8.19
CA PHE A 87 6.63 1.85 -6.86
C PHE A 87 7.54 3.04 -6.54
N VAL A 88 7.16 3.81 -5.52
CA VAL A 88 7.76 5.12 -5.22
C VAL A 88 8.50 5.07 -3.89
N ASN A 89 9.77 5.48 -3.91
CA ASN A 89 10.60 5.70 -2.74
C ASN A 89 10.65 7.19 -2.37
N PHE A 90 9.93 7.56 -1.31
CA PHE A 90 10.00 8.88 -0.69
C PHE A 90 11.17 8.92 0.29
N TYR A 91 12.15 9.76 -0.01
CA TYR A 91 13.45 9.74 0.66
C TYR A 91 13.95 11.15 0.98
N ALA A 92 14.97 11.24 1.82
CA ALA A 92 15.72 12.46 2.07
C ALA A 92 17.22 12.14 2.12
N ASP A 93 18.06 13.05 1.59
CA ASP A 93 19.50 12.82 1.44
C ASP A 93 20.22 12.65 2.77
N TRP A 94 19.77 13.34 3.81
CA TRP A 94 20.34 13.26 5.16
C TRP A 94 19.93 11.99 5.93
N CYS A 95 18.92 11.25 5.46
CA CYS A 95 18.42 10.08 6.13
C CYS A 95 19.31 8.86 5.84
N ARG A 96 20.04 8.37 6.85
CA ARG A 96 20.90 7.18 6.74
C ARG A 96 20.16 5.94 6.19
N PHE A 97 18.91 5.73 6.60
CA PHE A 97 18.11 4.60 6.11
C PHE A 97 17.73 4.74 4.63
N SER A 98 17.52 5.97 4.17
CA SER A 98 17.28 6.27 2.75
C SER A 98 18.53 6.02 1.93
N GLN A 99 19.69 6.50 2.40
CA GLN A 99 20.98 6.26 1.75
C GLN A 99 21.28 4.77 1.59
N HIS A 100 20.99 3.95 2.61
CA HIS A 100 21.14 2.50 2.54
C HIS A 100 20.15 1.84 1.57
N LEU A 101 18.91 2.33 1.49
CA LEU A 101 17.87 1.75 0.63
C LEU A 101 18.09 2.07 -0.85
N MET A 102 18.59 3.27 -1.18
CA MET A 102 18.72 3.72 -2.57
C MET A 102 19.42 2.71 -3.50
N PRO A 103 20.64 2.21 -3.19
CA PRO A 103 21.30 1.23 -4.08
C PRO A 103 20.54 -0.10 -4.17
N ILE A 104 19.83 -0.51 -3.11
CA ILE A 104 19.01 -1.73 -3.10
C ILE A 104 17.78 -1.54 -4.00
N PHE A 105 17.17 -0.35 -3.95
CA PHE A 105 16.00 0.01 -4.74
C PHE A 105 16.35 0.09 -6.24
N GLU A 106 17.49 0.70 -6.56
CA GLU A 106 18.04 0.74 -7.93
C GLU A 106 18.41 -0.67 -8.43
N GLU A 107 19.01 -1.52 -7.61
CA GLU A 107 19.33 -2.88 -8.06
C GLU A 107 18.06 -3.73 -8.30
N ALA A 108 17.03 -3.56 -7.45
CA ALA A 108 15.76 -4.25 -7.62
C ALA A 108 15.03 -3.84 -8.90
N SER A 109 15.06 -2.55 -9.27
CA SER A 109 14.40 -2.05 -10.48
C SER A 109 14.99 -2.60 -11.77
N LYS A 110 16.28 -3.02 -11.79
CA LYS A 110 16.91 -3.68 -12.96
C LYS A 110 16.18 -4.93 -13.42
N ARG A 111 15.55 -5.65 -12.49
CA ARG A 111 14.83 -6.91 -12.78
C ARG A 111 13.55 -6.72 -13.60
N PHE A 112 13.11 -5.48 -13.81
CA PHE A 112 11.85 -5.16 -14.46
C PHE A 112 12.01 -4.34 -15.75
N THR A 113 13.24 -4.19 -16.24
CA THR A 113 13.56 -3.38 -17.43
C THR A 113 12.92 -3.91 -18.73
N ASP A 114 12.60 -5.19 -18.77
CA ASP A 114 11.96 -5.89 -19.89
C ASP A 114 10.42 -5.83 -19.86
N ARG A 115 9.82 -5.19 -18.84
CA ARG A 115 8.36 -5.16 -18.62
C ARG A 115 7.63 -3.98 -19.25
N GLY A 116 8.29 -3.19 -20.11
CA GLY A 116 7.68 -2.07 -20.81
C GLY A 116 7.04 -1.06 -19.84
N ASN A 117 5.79 -0.67 -20.09
CA ASN A 117 5.03 0.27 -19.25
C ASN A 117 4.20 -0.44 -18.14
N THR A 118 4.51 -1.70 -17.83
CA THR A 118 3.77 -2.42 -16.78
C THR A 118 4.16 -1.93 -15.39
N VAL A 119 5.45 -1.64 -15.18
CA VAL A 119 5.96 -1.19 -13.88
C VAL A 119 6.98 -0.08 -14.03
N ALA A 120 6.85 0.96 -13.19
CA ALA A 120 7.85 1.97 -12.99
C ALA A 120 8.37 1.93 -11.55
N TRP A 121 9.67 2.16 -11.42
CA TRP A 121 10.32 2.43 -10.15
C TRP A 121 10.66 3.91 -10.12
N ALA A 122 10.32 4.58 -9.03
CA ALA A 122 10.40 6.02 -8.96
C ALA A 122 10.86 6.51 -7.58
N THR A 123 11.40 7.71 -7.52
CA THR A 123 11.89 8.35 -6.28
C THR A 123 11.32 9.75 -6.14
N VAL A 124 11.10 10.19 -4.91
CA VAL A 124 10.75 11.57 -4.57
C VAL A 124 11.75 12.04 -3.52
N ASP A 125 12.53 13.05 -3.87
CA ASP A 125 13.35 13.80 -2.91
C ASP A 125 12.43 14.72 -2.12
N CYS A 126 12.11 14.34 -0.88
CA CYS A 126 11.13 15.05 -0.06
C CYS A 126 11.65 16.39 0.48
N ASP A 127 12.97 16.64 0.45
CA ASP A 127 13.52 17.96 0.79
C ASP A 127 13.30 18.94 -0.37
N ARG A 128 13.32 18.46 -1.63
CA ARG A 128 13.07 19.29 -2.83
C ARG A 128 11.60 19.40 -3.19
N GLU A 129 10.86 18.31 -3.07
CA GLU A 129 9.46 18.18 -3.49
C GLU A 129 8.55 18.04 -2.26
N ALA A 130 8.63 19.00 -1.35
CA ALA A 130 7.93 18.98 -0.06
C ALA A 130 6.40 18.96 -0.19
N ASP A 131 5.87 19.60 -1.23
CA ASP A 131 4.44 19.60 -1.58
C ASP A 131 3.96 18.19 -1.98
N ILE A 132 4.77 17.46 -2.73
CA ILE A 132 4.51 16.05 -3.08
C ILE A 132 4.53 15.19 -1.82
N ALA A 133 5.54 15.35 -0.96
CA ALA A 133 5.64 14.61 0.29
C ALA A 133 4.43 14.87 1.21
N GLN A 134 3.98 16.12 1.29
CA GLN A 134 2.78 16.52 2.03
C GLN A 134 1.50 15.92 1.42
N LYS A 135 1.33 15.97 0.09
CA LYS A 135 0.19 15.42 -0.65
C LYS A 135 -0.01 13.94 -0.37
N TYR A 136 1.08 13.18 -0.29
CA TYR A 136 1.04 11.74 -0.01
C TYR A 136 1.26 11.37 1.45
N HIS A 137 1.15 12.35 2.37
CA HIS A 137 1.21 12.16 3.81
C HIS A 137 2.46 11.40 4.27
N VAL A 138 3.62 11.75 3.74
CA VAL A 138 4.89 11.13 4.15
C VAL A 138 5.29 11.67 5.53
N SER A 139 5.42 10.76 6.50
CA SER A 139 5.74 11.08 7.90
C SER A 139 7.05 10.46 8.38
N LYS A 140 7.75 9.71 7.52
CA LYS A 140 9.00 9.02 7.86
C LYS A 140 9.82 8.74 6.61
N TYR A 141 11.13 8.60 6.76
CA TYR A 141 12.02 8.24 5.67
C TYR A 141 12.81 6.95 5.94
N PRO A 142 13.01 6.10 4.91
CA PRO A 142 12.31 6.11 3.63
C PRO A 142 10.86 5.63 3.81
N THR A 143 9.95 6.12 2.97
CA THR A 143 8.57 5.59 2.83
C THR A 143 8.37 5.04 1.44
N LEU A 144 7.91 3.79 1.35
CA LEU A 144 7.72 3.07 0.09
C LEU A 144 6.22 2.92 -0.19
N LYS A 145 5.72 3.62 -1.21
CA LYS A 145 4.30 3.59 -1.60
C LYS A 145 4.12 2.97 -2.97
N LEU A 146 2.98 2.32 -3.17
CA LEU A 146 2.60 1.71 -4.43
C LEU A 146 1.42 2.47 -5.02
N PHE A 147 1.49 2.76 -6.32
CA PHE A 147 0.39 3.33 -7.08
C PHE A 147 -0.05 2.33 -8.15
N ARG A 148 -1.35 2.33 -8.45
CA ARG A 148 -1.97 1.49 -9.47
C ARG A 148 -2.89 2.33 -10.35
N GLY A 149 -2.55 2.44 -11.64
CA GLY A 149 -3.32 3.23 -12.60
C GLY A 149 -3.63 4.66 -12.11
N GLY A 150 -2.63 5.35 -11.58
CA GLY A 150 -2.75 6.70 -11.02
C GLY A 150 -3.14 6.78 -9.55
N GLU A 151 -3.71 5.72 -8.97
CA GLU A 151 -4.25 5.76 -7.60
C GLU A 151 -3.29 5.19 -6.57
N LEU A 152 -3.18 5.84 -5.41
CA LEU A 152 -2.39 5.36 -4.27
C LEU A 152 -3.05 4.12 -3.65
N VAL A 153 -2.27 3.04 -3.50
CA VAL A 153 -2.66 1.88 -2.70
C VAL A 153 -2.47 2.21 -1.22
N LYS A 154 -3.47 1.89 -0.38
CA LYS A 154 -3.47 2.22 1.05
C LYS A 154 -2.25 1.66 1.79
N LYS A 155 -1.87 0.41 1.50
CA LYS A 155 -0.79 -0.31 2.19
C LYS A 155 0.58 0.12 1.67
N GLU A 156 1.40 0.66 2.57
CA GLU A 156 2.81 0.93 2.32
C GLU A 156 3.63 -0.38 2.36
N TYR A 157 4.78 -0.40 1.68
CA TYR A 157 5.72 -1.50 1.81
C TYR A 157 6.54 -1.36 3.11
N ARG A 158 6.34 -2.29 4.05
CA ARG A 158 7.03 -2.33 5.36
C ARG A 158 7.97 -3.53 5.54
N GLY A 159 8.07 -4.36 4.51
CA GLY A 159 8.82 -5.61 4.52
C GLY A 159 10.34 -5.42 4.61
N GLN A 160 11.06 -6.50 4.31
CA GLN A 160 12.52 -6.49 4.29
C GLN A 160 13.04 -5.59 3.16
N ARG A 161 14.06 -4.78 3.44
CA ARG A 161 14.70 -3.91 2.43
C ARG A 161 15.88 -4.63 1.78
N SER A 162 15.58 -5.67 1.02
CA SER A 162 16.55 -6.40 0.19
C SER A 162 16.07 -6.45 -1.26
N VAL A 163 17.00 -6.63 -2.20
CA VAL A 163 16.69 -6.69 -3.64
C VAL A 163 15.61 -7.74 -3.92
N ASP A 164 15.78 -8.95 -3.35
CA ASP A 164 14.83 -10.05 -3.55
C ASP A 164 13.45 -9.77 -2.94
N ALA A 165 13.40 -9.19 -1.73
CA ALA A 165 12.13 -8.92 -1.08
C ALA A 165 11.31 -7.85 -1.83
N LEU A 166 11.98 -6.79 -2.33
CA LEU A 166 11.33 -5.77 -3.15
C LEU A 166 10.88 -6.34 -4.50
N ALA A 167 11.73 -7.15 -5.16
CA ALA A 167 11.37 -7.77 -6.44
C ALA A 167 10.18 -8.72 -6.28
N VAL A 168 10.20 -9.62 -5.30
CA VAL A 168 9.10 -10.55 -5.01
C VAL A 168 7.81 -9.80 -4.67
N PHE A 169 7.92 -8.67 -3.95
CA PHE A 169 6.77 -7.83 -3.68
C PHE A 169 6.15 -7.30 -4.97
N ILE A 170 6.95 -6.71 -5.86
CA ILE A 170 6.46 -6.17 -7.14
C ILE A 170 5.93 -7.28 -8.05
N ASP A 171 6.60 -8.44 -8.16
CA ASP A 171 6.08 -9.57 -8.92
C ASP A 171 4.68 -9.99 -8.45
N LYS A 172 4.45 -10.03 -7.13
CA LYS A 172 3.11 -10.28 -6.59
C LYS A 172 2.11 -9.21 -6.98
N GLN A 173 2.54 -7.95 -7.08
CA GLN A 173 1.68 -6.85 -7.51
C GLN A 173 1.28 -6.94 -9.00
N LEU A 174 2.08 -7.60 -9.83
CA LEU A 174 1.79 -7.79 -11.26
C LEU A 174 0.82 -8.94 -11.56
N VAL A 175 0.56 -9.82 -10.59
CA VAL A 175 -0.48 -10.86 -10.73
C VAL A 175 -1.86 -10.20 -10.68
N SER A 176 -2.76 -10.61 -11.58
CA SER A 176 -4.17 -10.17 -11.61
C SER A 176 -4.80 -10.25 -10.21
N GLY A 177 -5.43 -9.16 -9.77
CA GLY A 177 -6.20 -9.12 -8.52
C GLY A 177 -7.55 -9.84 -8.59
N MET A 178 -7.91 -10.40 -9.75
CA MET A 178 -9.21 -11.06 -10.00
C MET A 178 -9.03 -12.46 -10.56
N GLN A 179 -9.96 -13.35 -10.17
CA GLN A 179 -10.02 -14.74 -10.60
C GLN A 179 -11.26 -14.98 -11.46
N ASN A 180 -11.10 -15.67 -12.59
CA ASN A 180 -12.23 -16.04 -13.43
C ASN A 180 -12.87 -17.35 -12.94
N PHE A 181 -14.17 -17.52 -13.18
CA PHE A 181 -14.86 -18.80 -13.02
C PHE A 181 -15.75 -19.07 -14.24
N SER A 182 -15.88 -20.35 -14.62
CA SER A 182 -16.61 -20.78 -15.82
C SER A 182 -18.02 -21.28 -15.50
N SER A 183 -18.31 -21.56 -14.23
CA SER A 183 -19.65 -21.96 -13.77
C SER A 183 -19.88 -21.62 -12.30
N ASN A 184 -21.14 -21.53 -11.88
CA ASN A 184 -21.48 -21.35 -10.46
C ASN A 184 -21.02 -22.53 -9.58
N ALA A 185 -20.96 -23.74 -10.12
CA ALA A 185 -20.44 -24.91 -9.40
C ALA A 185 -18.94 -24.78 -9.12
N GLU A 186 -18.17 -24.32 -10.11
CA GLU A 186 -16.74 -24.03 -9.96
C GLU A 186 -16.51 -22.94 -8.92
N LEU A 187 -17.23 -21.82 -9.02
CA LEU A 187 -17.14 -20.74 -8.05
C LEU A 187 -17.41 -21.22 -6.63
N ASN A 188 -18.47 -22.00 -6.42
CA ASN A 188 -18.82 -22.50 -5.08
C ASN A 188 -17.77 -23.46 -4.50
N ASN A 189 -17.00 -24.15 -5.35
CA ASN A 189 -15.91 -25.02 -4.90
C ASN A 189 -14.61 -24.24 -4.58
N GLN A 190 -14.37 -23.12 -5.27
CA GLN A 190 -13.15 -22.33 -5.13
C GLN A 190 -13.29 -21.20 -4.09
N ILE A 191 -14.50 -20.69 -3.89
CA ILE A 191 -14.74 -19.57 -2.98
C ILE A 191 -14.36 -19.95 -1.55
N ASN A 192 -13.61 -19.09 -0.87
CA ASN A 192 -13.27 -19.28 0.53
C ASN A 192 -14.26 -18.51 1.41
N PRO A 193 -15.14 -19.18 2.19
CA PRO A 193 -16.12 -18.51 3.04
C PRO A 193 -15.47 -17.75 4.21
N LYS A 194 -14.21 -18.06 4.55
CA LYS A 194 -13.44 -17.32 5.57
C LYS A 194 -12.81 -16.03 5.03
N LYS A 195 -13.07 -15.65 3.78
CA LYS A 195 -12.65 -14.39 3.19
C LYS A 195 -13.87 -13.59 2.72
N LEU A 196 -13.69 -12.28 2.60
CA LEU A 196 -14.64 -11.39 1.94
C LEU A 196 -14.53 -11.60 0.43
N ASN A 197 -15.65 -11.86 -0.25
CA ASN A 197 -15.64 -12.13 -1.68
C ASN A 197 -16.55 -11.15 -2.43
N ILE A 198 -16.04 -10.60 -3.52
CA ILE A 198 -16.82 -9.85 -4.50
C ILE A 198 -16.94 -10.73 -5.74
N VAL A 199 -18.17 -10.95 -6.20
CA VAL A 199 -18.46 -11.79 -7.37
C VAL A 199 -19.16 -10.93 -8.41
N ALA A 200 -18.57 -10.83 -9.58
CA ALA A 200 -19.12 -10.12 -10.72
C ALA A 200 -19.50 -11.08 -11.84
N TYR A 201 -20.52 -10.71 -12.60
CA TYR A 201 -20.93 -11.41 -13.82
C TYR A 201 -21.00 -10.37 -14.93
N PHE A 202 -20.26 -10.62 -16.02
CA PHE A 202 -20.20 -9.75 -17.18
C PHE A 202 -20.59 -10.48 -18.46
N ASP A 203 -21.25 -9.78 -19.38
CA ASP A 203 -21.54 -10.31 -20.71
C ASP A 203 -20.26 -10.50 -21.54
N GLN A 204 -19.32 -9.56 -21.44
CA GLN A 204 -18.09 -9.53 -22.22
C GLN A 204 -16.86 -9.13 -21.36
N PRO A 205 -15.63 -9.55 -21.72
CA PRO A 205 -14.39 -9.25 -20.99
C PRO A 205 -13.84 -7.84 -21.28
N SER A 206 -14.73 -6.88 -21.54
CA SER A 206 -14.35 -5.54 -21.97
C SER A 206 -15.46 -4.52 -21.71
N GLY A 207 -15.12 -3.25 -21.83
CA GLY A 207 -16.05 -2.14 -21.65
C GLY A 207 -15.93 -1.47 -20.29
N PRO A 208 -16.60 -0.30 -20.13
CA PRO A 208 -16.38 0.59 -19.00
C PRO A 208 -16.66 -0.06 -17.64
N GLU A 209 -17.69 -0.92 -17.57
CA GLU A 209 -18.07 -1.60 -16.33
C GLU A 209 -17.03 -2.63 -15.90
N PHE A 210 -16.53 -3.44 -16.85
CA PHE A 210 -15.47 -4.40 -16.59
C PHE A 210 -14.15 -3.70 -16.22
N ASP A 211 -13.83 -2.60 -16.91
CA ASP A 211 -12.63 -1.81 -16.64
C ASP A 211 -12.66 -1.17 -15.25
N ASN A 212 -13.81 -0.62 -14.85
CA ASN A 212 -13.99 -0.09 -13.50
C ASN A 212 -13.84 -1.18 -12.44
N TYR A 213 -14.49 -2.35 -12.64
CA TYR A 213 -14.35 -3.49 -11.74
C TYR A 213 -12.91 -3.94 -11.60
N ARG A 214 -12.18 -4.05 -12.72
CA ARG A 214 -10.76 -4.38 -12.74
C ARG A 214 -9.91 -3.38 -11.96
N LYS A 215 -10.15 -2.08 -12.14
CA LYS A 215 -9.44 -1.03 -11.39
C LYS A 215 -9.67 -1.18 -9.88
N VAL A 216 -10.92 -1.30 -9.45
CA VAL A 216 -11.26 -1.43 -8.02
C VAL A 216 -10.69 -2.73 -7.43
N ALA A 217 -10.78 -3.84 -8.15
CA ALA A 217 -10.22 -5.11 -7.71
C ALA A 217 -8.69 -5.06 -7.57
N SER A 218 -8.01 -4.34 -8.46
CA SER A 218 -6.55 -4.14 -8.39
C SER A 218 -6.15 -3.35 -7.14
N LEU A 219 -6.96 -2.35 -6.75
CA LEU A 219 -6.73 -1.51 -5.58
C LEU A 219 -7.02 -2.23 -4.25
N LEU A 220 -8.08 -3.04 -4.20
CA LEU A 220 -8.59 -3.67 -2.97
C LEU A 220 -8.27 -5.18 -2.87
N ARG A 221 -7.36 -5.68 -3.70
CA ARG A 221 -6.95 -7.10 -3.77
C ARG A 221 -6.50 -7.73 -2.45
N ASP A 222 -6.02 -6.91 -1.51
CA ASP A 222 -5.55 -7.38 -0.21
C ASP A 222 -6.65 -7.38 0.86
N ASP A 223 -7.81 -6.80 0.56
CA ASP A 223 -8.95 -6.65 1.48
C ASP A 223 -10.13 -7.56 1.08
N CYS A 224 -10.28 -7.83 -0.22
CA CYS A 224 -11.28 -8.75 -0.77
C CYS A 224 -10.70 -9.68 -1.83
N VAL A 225 -11.36 -10.83 -2.01
CA VAL A 225 -11.12 -11.72 -3.14
C VAL A 225 -12.12 -11.39 -4.25
N PHE A 226 -11.63 -11.07 -5.43
CA PHE A 226 -12.45 -10.67 -6.57
C PHE A 226 -12.61 -11.82 -7.57
N TRP A 227 -13.86 -12.13 -7.90
CA TRP A 227 -14.25 -13.18 -8.83
C TRP A 227 -15.01 -12.59 -10.01
N PHE A 228 -14.86 -13.16 -11.20
CA PHE A 228 -15.69 -12.77 -12.33
C PHE A 228 -16.04 -13.95 -13.25
N GLY A 229 -17.31 -14.00 -13.66
CA GLY A 229 -17.83 -14.92 -14.67
C GLY A 229 -18.16 -14.16 -15.94
N ILE A 230 -17.88 -14.74 -17.11
CA ILE A 230 -18.12 -14.10 -18.41
C ILE A 230 -18.93 -14.99 -19.34
N GLY A 231 -19.88 -14.37 -20.05
CA GLY A 231 -20.50 -14.92 -21.24
C GLY A 231 -21.71 -15.81 -20.99
N GLU A 232 -22.02 -16.65 -21.99
CA GLU A 232 -23.32 -17.33 -22.10
C GLU A 232 -23.66 -18.25 -20.93
N ALA A 233 -22.65 -18.78 -20.24
CA ALA A 233 -22.82 -19.66 -19.08
C ALA A 233 -23.58 -18.98 -17.93
N PHE A 234 -23.61 -17.65 -17.90
CA PHE A 234 -24.24 -16.84 -16.86
C PHE A 234 -25.45 -16.03 -17.37
N ARG A 235 -26.05 -16.44 -18.50
CA ARG A 235 -27.29 -15.82 -19.02
C ARG A 235 -28.40 -15.64 -17.97
N PRO A 236 -28.68 -16.61 -17.07
CA PRO A 236 -29.68 -16.43 -16.01
C PRO A 236 -29.35 -15.26 -15.09
N GLU A 237 -28.08 -15.13 -14.69
CA GLU A 237 -27.57 -14.05 -13.85
C GLU A 237 -27.54 -12.72 -14.61
N LEU A 238 -27.22 -12.74 -15.89
CA LEU A 238 -27.10 -11.56 -16.76
C LEU A 238 -28.45 -11.10 -17.33
N ALA A 239 -29.59 -11.68 -16.92
CA ALA A 239 -30.91 -11.32 -17.44
C ALA A 239 -31.26 -9.82 -17.26
N LYS A 240 -30.65 -9.15 -16.28
CA LYS A 240 -30.80 -7.70 -16.01
C LYS A 240 -29.57 -6.88 -16.42
N GLY A 241 -28.65 -7.47 -17.19
CA GLY A 241 -27.34 -6.91 -17.49
C GLY A 241 -26.25 -7.37 -16.53
N ASN A 242 -25.08 -6.76 -16.65
CA ASN A 242 -23.93 -7.05 -15.78
C ASN A 242 -24.31 -6.82 -14.31
N ARG A 243 -23.86 -7.70 -13.43
CA ARG A 243 -24.20 -7.64 -12.00
C ARG A 243 -23.01 -7.92 -11.10
N LEU A 244 -23.10 -7.39 -9.89
CA LEU A 244 -22.08 -7.50 -8.85
C LEU A 244 -22.76 -7.86 -7.54
N GLU A 245 -22.20 -8.82 -6.81
CA GLU A 245 -22.64 -9.21 -5.48
C GLU A 245 -21.46 -9.32 -4.52
N PHE A 246 -21.71 -8.99 -3.26
CA PHE A 246 -20.80 -9.21 -2.15
C PHE A 246 -21.26 -10.43 -1.34
N ARG A 247 -20.30 -11.28 -0.99
CA ARG A 247 -20.51 -12.46 -0.14
C ARG A 247 -19.72 -12.27 1.16
N PRO A 248 -20.42 -12.04 2.30
CA PRO A 248 -19.78 -11.81 3.59
C PRO A 248 -19.06 -13.05 4.14
N LEU A 249 -18.23 -12.82 5.18
CA LEU A 249 -17.55 -13.88 5.91
C LEU A 249 -18.54 -14.87 6.54
N ASN A 250 -18.29 -16.16 6.33
CA ASN A 250 -19.01 -17.28 6.93
C ASN A 250 -20.55 -17.15 6.79
N SER A 251 -21.02 -16.56 5.70
CA SER A 251 -22.43 -16.33 5.40
C SER A 251 -22.79 -16.85 4.02
N ASN A 252 -24.03 -17.32 3.88
CA ASN A 252 -24.63 -17.66 2.58
C ASN A 252 -25.39 -16.48 1.97
N GLU A 253 -25.42 -15.33 2.65
CA GLU A 253 -26.03 -14.11 2.17
C GLU A 253 -25.31 -13.60 0.91
N ARG A 254 -26.10 -13.01 0.00
CA ARG A 254 -25.61 -12.36 -1.21
C ARG A 254 -26.17 -10.95 -1.25
N ILE A 255 -25.30 -9.98 -1.10
CA ILE A 255 -25.68 -8.57 -1.10
C ILE A 255 -25.42 -8.02 -2.49
N GLU A 256 -26.48 -7.80 -3.27
CA GLU A 256 -26.38 -7.27 -4.62
C GLU A 256 -26.07 -5.77 -4.61
N TYR A 257 -25.19 -5.35 -5.53
CA TYR A 257 -24.95 -3.94 -5.79
C TYR A 257 -26.01 -3.40 -6.75
N THR A 258 -26.72 -2.37 -6.32
CA THR A 258 -27.81 -1.75 -7.09
C THR A 258 -27.40 -0.45 -7.78
N GLY A 259 -26.15 -0.01 -7.65
CA GLY A 259 -25.63 1.18 -8.33
C GLY A 259 -25.16 0.87 -9.75
N GLY A 260 -24.82 1.93 -10.51
CA GLY A 260 -24.33 1.78 -11.88
C GLY A 260 -22.86 1.37 -11.92
N LEU A 261 -22.55 0.22 -12.52
CA LEU A 261 -21.17 -0.29 -12.66
C LEU A 261 -20.26 0.62 -13.50
N ALA A 262 -20.84 1.45 -14.36
CA ALA A 262 -20.11 2.43 -15.16
C ALA A 262 -19.61 3.65 -14.34
N ASN A 263 -20.12 3.86 -13.12
CA ASN A 263 -19.66 4.93 -12.24
C ASN A 263 -18.61 4.41 -11.25
N LEU A 264 -17.34 4.65 -11.58
CA LEU A 264 -16.17 4.18 -10.81
C LEU A 264 -16.24 4.61 -9.34
N GLU A 265 -16.60 5.86 -9.05
CA GLU A 265 -16.59 6.39 -7.69
C GLU A 265 -17.63 5.68 -6.81
N THR A 266 -18.86 5.55 -7.31
CA THR A 266 -19.92 4.86 -6.55
C THR A 266 -19.66 3.36 -6.40
N LEU A 267 -19.03 2.74 -7.40
CA LEU A 267 -18.64 1.34 -7.35
C LEU A 267 -17.53 1.12 -6.32
N LYS A 268 -16.47 1.93 -6.40
CA LYS A 268 -15.33 1.91 -5.48
C LYS A 268 -15.79 2.08 -4.04
N GLN A 269 -16.61 3.10 -3.77
CA GLN A 269 -17.09 3.38 -2.42
C GLN A 269 -17.91 2.24 -1.84
N TRP A 270 -18.79 1.62 -2.65
CA TRP A 270 -19.58 0.47 -2.19
C TRP A 270 -18.70 -0.75 -1.91
N ILE A 271 -17.73 -1.05 -2.78
CA ILE A 271 -16.81 -2.17 -2.57
C ILE A 271 -15.93 -1.90 -1.34
N MET A 272 -15.41 -0.68 -1.15
CA MET A 272 -14.64 -0.31 0.04
C MET A 272 -15.43 -0.52 1.32
N ASP A 273 -16.69 -0.07 1.37
CA ASP A 273 -17.58 -0.26 2.53
C ASP A 273 -17.81 -1.74 2.88
N LYS A 274 -17.79 -2.63 1.89
CA LYS A 274 -17.98 -4.07 2.09
C LYS A 274 -16.68 -4.82 2.39
N CYS A 275 -15.57 -4.38 1.81
CA CYS A 275 -14.27 -5.04 1.91
C CYS A 275 -13.43 -4.58 3.10
N VAL A 276 -13.66 -3.37 3.63
CA VAL A 276 -12.95 -2.87 4.80
C VAL A 276 -13.86 -3.05 6.03
N PRO A 277 -13.63 -4.07 6.87
CA PRO A 277 -14.52 -4.35 7.98
C PRO A 277 -14.46 -3.25 9.05
N LEU A 278 -15.59 -3.03 9.72
CA LEU A 278 -15.71 -2.08 10.83
C LEU A 278 -14.72 -2.39 11.97
N VAL A 279 -14.49 -3.67 12.21
CA VAL A 279 -13.53 -4.17 13.17
C VAL A 279 -12.49 -4.98 12.42
N ARG A 280 -11.22 -4.59 12.51
CA ARG A 280 -10.10 -5.21 11.78
C ARG A 280 -9.30 -6.12 12.69
N GLU A 281 -8.74 -7.21 12.17
CA GLU A 281 -7.78 -8.00 12.95
C GLU A 281 -6.42 -7.30 12.96
N ILE A 282 -5.88 -7.04 14.15
CA ILE A 282 -4.48 -6.62 14.30
C ILE A 282 -3.60 -7.87 14.28
N THR A 283 -2.53 -7.77 13.51
CA THR A 283 -1.51 -8.77 13.26
C THR A 283 -0.14 -8.08 13.35
N PHE A 284 0.94 -8.83 13.41
CA PHE A 284 2.28 -8.22 13.43
C PHE A 284 2.59 -7.52 12.10
N GLU A 285 1.98 -7.96 11.02
CA GLU A 285 2.18 -7.46 9.66
C GLU A 285 1.51 -6.10 9.43
N ASN A 286 0.34 -5.87 10.04
CA ASN A 286 -0.42 -4.62 9.86
C ASN A 286 -0.40 -3.70 11.08
N ALA A 287 0.19 -4.09 12.22
CA ALA A 287 0.21 -3.27 13.43
C ALA A 287 0.84 -1.90 13.17
N GLU A 288 1.98 -1.85 12.46
CA GLU A 288 2.65 -0.59 12.13
C GLU A 288 1.73 0.33 11.30
N GLU A 289 1.04 -0.20 10.29
CA GLU A 289 0.04 0.54 9.51
C GLU A 289 -1.10 1.08 10.38
N LEU A 290 -1.67 0.23 11.25
CA LEU A 290 -2.76 0.63 12.13
C LEU A 290 -2.34 1.73 13.11
N THR A 291 -1.11 1.69 13.61
CA THR A 291 -0.61 2.71 14.56
C THR A 291 -0.34 4.05 13.90
N GLU A 292 -0.05 4.08 12.59
CA GLU A 292 0.14 5.31 11.83
C GLU A 292 -1.15 6.07 11.55
N GLU A 293 -2.32 5.40 11.65
CA GLU A 293 -3.61 6.09 11.59
C GLU A 293 -3.80 7.07 12.77
N GLY A 294 -2.98 6.97 13.82
CA GLY A 294 -2.94 7.93 14.93
C GLY A 294 -4.11 7.82 15.90
N LEU A 295 -5.03 6.87 15.67
CA LEU A 295 -6.19 6.64 16.52
C LEU A 295 -5.85 5.64 17.65
N PRO A 296 -6.32 5.86 18.89
CA PRO A 296 -6.29 4.86 19.94
C PRO A 296 -6.92 3.54 19.48
N PHE A 297 -6.49 2.44 20.07
CA PHE A 297 -7.04 1.13 19.77
C PHE A 297 -8.06 0.71 20.82
N LEU A 298 -9.19 0.18 20.36
CA LEU A 298 -10.11 -0.63 21.16
C LEU A 298 -9.97 -2.08 20.71
N ILE A 299 -9.28 -2.89 21.50
CA ILE A 299 -8.83 -4.23 21.12
C ILE A 299 -9.60 -5.28 21.90
N LEU A 300 -10.32 -6.15 21.18
CA LEU A 300 -10.82 -7.40 21.72
C LEU A 300 -9.78 -8.50 21.55
N PHE A 301 -9.13 -8.89 22.64
CA PHE A 301 -8.35 -10.11 22.71
C PHE A 301 -9.29 -11.30 22.87
N ARG A 302 -9.18 -12.28 21.97
CA ARG A 302 -10.02 -13.48 21.99
C ARG A 302 -9.23 -14.74 21.71
N HIS A 303 -9.82 -15.88 22.07
CA HIS A 303 -9.32 -17.17 21.64
C HIS A 303 -9.55 -17.31 20.12
N PRO A 304 -8.62 -17.87 19.33
CA PRO A 304 -8.80 -18.05 17.89
C PRO A 304 -10.02 -18.91 17.52
N ASP A 305 -10.46 -19.79 18.43
CA ASP A 305 -11.61 -20.67 18.21
C ASP A 305 -12.96 -20.03 18.62
N ASP A 306 -12.95 -18.90 19.34
CA ASP A 306 -14.18 -18.21 19.74
C ASP A 306 -14.61 -17.22 18.66
N VAL A 307 -15.35 -17.72 17.68
CA VAL A 307 -15.91 -16.90 16.58
C VAL A 307 -17.20 -16.19 17.01
N GLN A 308 -17.82 -16.58 18.13
CA GLN A 308 -19.09 -15.99 18.56
C GLN A 308 -18.87 -14.61 19.18
N ILE A 309 -17.80 -14.45 19.96
CA ILE A 309 -17.48 -13.14 20.56
C ILE A 309 -17.19 -12.07 19.49
N ASP A 310 -16.66 -12.46 18.32
CA ASP A 310 -16.45 -11.54 17.20
C ASP A 310 -17.74 -10.92 16.70
N LYS A 311 -18.79 -11.74 16.55
CA LYS A 311 -20.12 -11.27 16.13
C LYS A 311 -20.70 -10.32 17.16
N ILE A 312 -20.68 -10.72 18.44
CA ILE A 312 -21.20 -9.90 19.53
C ILE A 312 -20.50 -8.54 19.55
N PHE A 313 -19.16 -8.53 19.49
CA PHE A 313 -18.39 -7.30 19.49
C PHE A 313 -18.63 -6.44 18.25
N THR A 314 -18.67 -7.05 17.05
CA THR A 314 -18.97 -6.31 15.80
C THR A 314 -20.33 -5.60 15.90
N GLU A 315 -21.35 -6.30 16.39
CA GLU A 315 -22.70 -5.77 16.56
C GLU A 315 -22.75 -4.62 17.56
N GLN A 316 -22.02 -4.72 18.69
CA GLN A 316 -21.95 -3.61 19.66
C GLN A 316 -21.19 -2.41 19.09
N VAL A 317 -20.07 -2.61 18.40
CA VAL A 317 -19.33 -1.53 17.74
C VAL A 317 -20.21 -0.83 16.69
N ALA A 318 -20.92 -1.60 15.86
CA ALA A 318 -21.83 -1.06 14.84
C ALA A 318 -22.99 -0.28 15.45
N ARG A 319 -23.51 -0.71 16.61
CA ARG A 319 -24.64 -0.07 17.29
C ARG A 319 -24.23 1.18 18.07
N GLU A 320 -23.14 1.11 18.81
CA GLU A 320 -22.80 2.12 19.83
C GLU A 320 -21.70 3.09 19.42
N LEU A 321 -20.85 2.70 18.47
CA LEU A 321 -19.61 3.41 18.11
C LEU A 321 -19.56 3.81 16.62
N PHE A 322 -20.66 3.72 15.88
CA PHE A 322 -20.68 4.06 14.46
C PHE A 322 -20.26 5.51 14.18
N ASP A 323 -20.63 6.44 15.07
CA ASP A 323 -20.24 7.85 15.02
C ASP A 323 -18.82 8.12 15.56
N GLN A 324 -18.20 7.13 16.21
CA GLN A 324 -16.85 7.20 16.78
C GLN A 324 -15.78 6.57 15.86
N LYS A 325 -16.12 6.22 14.62
CA LYS A 325 -15.17 5.59 13.66
C LYS A 325 -13.91 6.43 13.38
N SER A 326 -13.99 7.75 13.55
CA SER A 326 -12.87 8.66 13.35
C SER A 326 -12.08 8.97 14.62
N SER A 327 -12.54 8.53 15.79
CA SER A 327 -11.90 8.79 17.08
C SER A 327 -11.18 7.57 17.66
N ILE A 328 -11.55 6.35 17.24
CA ILE A 328 -10.98 5.12 17.77
C ILE A 328 -10.96 3.99 16.73
N ASN A 329 -9.90 3.18 16.74
CA ASN A 329 -9.76 2.00 15.91
C ASN A 329 -10.22 0.74 16.64
N CYS A 330 -11.31 0.14 16.17
CA CYS A 330 -11.84 -1.11 16.73
C CYS A 330 -11.14 -2.31 16.10
N LEU A 331 -10.54 -3.18 16.94
CA LEU A 331 -9.65 -4.25 16.50
C LEU A 331 -9.93 -5.58 17.21
N TYR A 332 -9.66 -6.68 16.51
CA TYR A 332 -9.51 -8.03 17.08
C TYR A 332 -8.05 -8.39 17.23
N ALA A 333 -7.68 -9.06 18.32
CA ALA A 333 -6.36 -9.65 18.48
C ALA A 333 -6.48 -11.13 18.85
N ASP A 334 -5.72 -11.97 18.15
CA ASP A 334 -5.52 -13.37 18.53
C ASP A 334 -4.73 -13.42 19.84
N GLY A 335 -5.39 -13.81 20.93
CA GLY A 335 -4.78 -13.87 22.25
C GLY A 335 -3.55 -14.79 22.29
N LYS A 336 -3.51 -15.83 21.44
CA LYS A 336 -2.36 -16.75 21.35
C LYS A 336 -1.14 -16.11 20.71
N LYS A 337 -1.34 -15.18 19.76
CA LYS A 337 -0.25 -14.42 19.13
C LYS A 337 0.19 -13.24 20.00
N PHE A 338 -0.77 -12.61 20.70
CA PHE A 338 -0.55 -11.41 21.52
C PHE A 338 -0.54 -11.71 23.03
N VAL A 339 0.07 -12.82 23.44
CA VAL A 339 0.23 -13.19 24.86
C VAL A 339 1.00 -12.12 25.64
N HIS A 340 2.03 -11.53 25.03
CA HIS A 340 2.84 -10.51 25.70
C HIS A 340 2.04 -9.22 26.03
N PRO A 341 1.23 -8.67 25.09
CA PRO A 341 0.17 -7.71 25.40
C PRO A 341 -0.77 -8.06 26.53
N LEU A 342 -1.29 -9.28 26.55
CA LEU A 342 -2.16 -9.73 27.63
C LEU A 342 -1.45 -9.71 29.00
N GLN A 343 -0.21 -10.18 29.05
CA GLN A 343 0.55 -10.24 30.29
C GLN A 343 0.82 -8.85 30.90
N HIS A 344 1.06 -7.82 30.09
CA HIS A 344 1.21 -6.45 30.60
C HIS A 344 -0.09 -5.88 31.17
N LEU A 345 -1.24 -6.37 30.73
CA LEU A 345 -2.53 -6.07 31.34
C LEU A 345 -2.81 -6.91 32.60
N GLY A 346 -1.86 -7.76 33.02
CA GLY A 346 -2.07 -8.72 34.11
C GLY A 346 -3.07 -9.82 33.75
N LYS A 347 -3.22 -10.11 32.45
CA LYS A 347 -4.15 -11.11 31.91
C LYS A 347 -3.41 -12.26 31.24
N THR A 348 -4.09 -13.39 31.14
CA THR A 348 -3.60 -14.62 30.56
C THR A 348 -4.56 -15.13 29.49
N MET A 349 -4.21 -16.25 28.84
CA MET A 349 -5.11 -16.93 27.90
C MET A 349 -6.40 -17.42 28.57
N GLU A 350 -6.38 -17.66 29.88
CA GLU A 350 -7.55 -18.14 30.65
C GLU A 350 -8.55 -17.02 30.93
N ASP A 351 -8.12 -15.75 30.87
CA ASP A 351 -8.97 -14.59 31.06
C ASP A 351 -9.76 -14.20 29.81
N LEU A 352 -9.51 -14.83 28.67
CA LEU A 352 -10.16 -14.48 27.41
C LEU A 352 -11.67 -14.80 27.45
N PRO A 353 -12.52 -13.95 26.83
CA PRO A 353 -12.18 -12.75 26.07
C PRO A 353 -11.86 -11.53 26.96
N VAL A 354 -10.95 -10.67 26.51
CA VAL A 354 -10.56 -9.42 27.21
C VAL A 354 -10.69 -8.25 26.24
N LEU A 355 -11.42 -7.20 26.65
CA LEU A 355 -11.50 -5.94 25.92
C LEU A 355 -10.63 -4.89 26.60
N ALA A 356 -9.81 -4.17 25.84
CA ALA A 356 -8.96 -3.11 26.35
C ALA A 356 -8.85 -1.95 25.37
N ILE A 357 -8.59 -0.76 25.90
CA ILE A 357 -8.17 0.40 25.13
C ILE A 357 -6.65 0.56 25.25
N ASP A 358 -5.95 0.79 24.14
CA ASP A 358 -4.57 1.27 24.13
C ASP A 358 -4.53 2.69 23.55
N SER A 359 -4.15 3.67 24.38
CA SER A 359 -4.07 5.09 24.00
C SER A 359 -2.71 5.49 23.41
N PHE A 360 -1.82 4.55 23.18
CA PHE A 360 -0.38 4.74 22.93
C PHE A 360 0.40 5.42 24.05
N ARG A 361 -0.23 5.69 25.20
CA ARG A 361 0.42 6.07 26.45
C ARG A 361 0.21 4.99 27.49
N HIS A 362 -1.06 4.62 27.68
CA HIS A 362 -1.51 3.69 28.69
C HIS A 362 -2.54 2.72 28.11
N MET A 363 -2.66 1.55 28.73
CA MET A 363 -3.72 0.60 28.44
C MET A 363 -4.75 0.56 29.57
N TYR A 364 -6.03 0.45 29.19
CA TYR A 364 -7.16 0.41 30.11
C TYR A 364 -8.03 -0.82 29.83
N LEU A 365 -8.37 -1.58 30.88
CA LEU A 365 -9.23 -2.75 30.76
C LEU A 365 -10.70 -2.35 30.79
N PHE A 366 -11.51 -3.00 29.95
CA PHE A 366 -12.95 -2.91 30.09
C PHE A 366 -13.37 -3.60 31.41
N PRO A 367 -14.16 -2.94 32.28
CA PRO A 367 -14.36 -3.41 33.66
C PRO A 367 -15.00 -4.79 33.79
N ASP A 368 -16.01 -5.09 32.97
CA ASP A 368 -16.73 -6.36 33.01
C ASP A 368 -17.21 -6.75 31.61
N MET A 369 -16.64 -7.81 31.05
CA MET A 369 -17.02 -8.34 29.73
C MET A 369 -18.48 -8.77 29.64
N LYS A 370 -19.12 -9.15 30.75
CA LYS A 370 -20.56 -9.47 30.74
C LYS A 370 -21.42 -8.25 30.43
N SER A 371 -20.91 -7.05 30.74
CA SER A 371 -21.58 -5.79 30.48
C SER A 371 -21.41 -5.28 29.04
N LEU A 372 -20.64 -5.97 28.19
CA LEU A 372 -20.41 -5.56 26.80
C LEU A 372 -21.71 -5.41 26.00
N THR A 373 -22.71 -6.26 26.29
CA THR A 373 -24.03 -6.23 25.62
C THR A 373 -25.03 -5.28 26.26
N VAL A 374 -24.67 -4.65 27.39
CA VAL A 374 -25.53 -3.70 28.08
C VAL A 374 -25.47 -2.36 27.34
N PRO A 375 -26.59 -1.84 26.84
CA PRO A 375 -26.61 -0.63 26.02
C PRO A 375 -25.90 0.56 26.68
N GLY A 376 -25.00 1.19 25.93
CA GLY A 376 -24.26 2.39 26.30
C GLY A 376 -22.98 2.14 27.10
N LYS A 377 -22.73 0.90 27.57
CA LYS A 377 -21.51 0.60 28.34
C LYS A 377 -20.25 0.67 27.49
N LEU A 378 -20.30 0.13 26.28
CA LEU A 378 -19.16 0.19 25.36
C LEU A 378 -18.89 1.63 24.93
N ARG A 379 -19.95 2.38 24.59
CA ARG A 379 -19.85 3.81 24.31
C ARG A 379 -19.23 4.59 25.47
N GLN A 380 -19.71 4.36 26.69
CA GLN A 380 -19.21 5.07 27.86
C GLN A 380 -17.72 4.81 28.07
N PHE A 381 -17.25 3.59 27.84
CA PHE A 381 -15.83 3.27 27.97
C PHE A 381 -14.94 4.09 27.01
N VAL A 382 -15.39 4.29 25.77
CA VAL A 382 -14.70 5.15 24.79
C VAL A 382 -14.77 6.63 25.20
N LEU A 383 -15.91 7.11 25.69
CA LEU A 383 -16.04 8.48 26.17
C LEU A 383 -15.21 8.75 27.44
N ASP A 384 -15.08 7.75 28.31
CA ASP A 384 -14.26 7.82 29.52
C ASP A 384 -12.76 7.92 29.18
N LEU A 385 -12.33 7.37 28.04
CA LEU A 385 -10.99 7.60 27.50
C LEU A 385 -10.80 9.07 27.13
N HIS A 386 -11.69 9.61 26.28
CA HIS A 386 -11.54 10.96 25.75
C HIS A 386 -11.69 12.05 26.82
N SER A 387 -12.49 11.80 27.86
CA SER A 387 -12.62 12.70 29.01
C SER A 387 -11.48 12.61 30.02
N GLY A 388 -10.54 11.67 29.83
CA GLY A 388 -9.45 11.40 30.78
C GLY A 388 -9.90 10.72 32.07
N LYS A 389 -11.18 10.32 32.16
CA LYS A 389 -11.73 9.64 33.34
C LYS A 389 -11.03 8.30 33.59
N LEU A 390 -10.73 7.51 32.56
CA LEU A 390 -10.01 6.24 32.74
C LEU A 390 -8.63 6.42 33.40
N HIS A 391 -7.93 7.50 33.06
CA HIS A 391 -6.66 7.83 33.68
C HIS A 391 -6.85 8.24 35.14
N ARG A 392 -7.85 9.10 35.40
CA ARG A 392 -8.19 9.54 36.76
C ARG A 392 -8.60 8.37 37.66
N GLU A 393 -9.48 7.48 37.21
CA GLU A 393 -9.95 6.31 37.97
C GLU A 393 -8.89 5.23 38.17
N PHE A 394 -7.77 5.29 37.46
CA PHE A 394 -6.63 4.43 37.77
C PHE A 394 -5.85 4.95 38.97
N HIS A 395 -5.65 6.27 39.05
CA HIS A 395 -4.95 6.93 40.17
C HIS A 395 -5.84 7.12 41.40
N HIS A 396 -7.14 7.24 41.19
CA HIS A 396 -8.14 7.52 42.21
C HIS A 396 -9.21 6.44 42.20
N SER A 397 -9.81 6.14 43.35
CA SER A 397 -10.98 5.24 43.40
C SER A 397 -12.06 5.71 42.42
N PRO A 398 -12.93 4.81 41.91
CA PRO A 398 -13.97 5.14 40.95
C PRO A 398 -14.74 6.39 41.37
N ASP A 399 -15.04 7.27 40.41
CA ASP A 399 -15.73 8.53 40.71
C ASP A 399 -16.98 8.20 41.56
N PRO A 400 -17.21 8.88 42.70
CA PRO A 400 -18.35 8.56 43.56
C PRO A 400 -19.63 8.80 42.77
N THR A 401 -20.26 7.70 42.33
CA THR A 401 -21.60 7.75 41.76
C THR A 401 -22.54 8.27 42.84
N GLN A 402 -23.49 9.13 42.46
CA GLN A 402 -24.48 9.75 43.36
C GLN A 402 -25.45 8.72 44.02
N SER A 403 -25.06 7.45 44.20
CA SER A 403 -25.95 6.37 44.60
C SER A 403 -25.29 5.27 45.44
N SER A 404 -24.21 5.54 46.19
CA SER A 404 -23.84 4.67 47.32
C SER A 404 -23.17 5.45 48.46
N VAL A 405 -23.99 5.95 49.38
CA VAL A 405 -23.55 6.36 50.72
C VAL A 405 -23.67 5.14 51.62
N LEU A 406 -22.55 4.46 51.90
CA LEU A 406 -22.36 3.69 53.14
C LEU A 406 -20.93 3.88 53.65
N PRO A 407 -20.72 3.88 54.98
CA PRO A 407 -19.61 4.59 55.59
C PRO A 407 -18.34 3.76 55.67
N ALA A 408 -17.22 4.48 55.61
CA ALA A 408 -15.87 3.97 55.81
C ALA A 408 -15.72 3.24 57.15
N SER A 409 -15.26 1.99 57.10
CA SER A 409 -14.59 1.35 58.22
C SER A 409 -13.62 0.29 57.74
N SER A 410 -12.47 0.26 58.43
CA SER A 410 -11.35 -0.69 58.41
C SER A 410 -10.29 -0.50 57.32
N GLU A 411 -9.42 0.50 57.55
CA GLU A 411 -8.00 0.38 57.22
C GLU A 411 -7.41 -0.80 58.01
N THR A 412 -6.84 -1.78 57.31
CA THR A 412 -5.88 -2.72 57.89
C THR A 412 -4.79 -2.93 56.87
N THR A 413 -3.73 -2.16 57.04
CA THR A 413 -2.50 -2.18 56.25
C THR A 413 -1.81 -3.53 56.44
N PHE A 414 -1.90 -4.40 55.44
CA PHE A 414 -0.98 -5.52 55.27
C PHE A 414 -0.03 -5.18 54.11
N GLU A 415 1.06 -4.51 54.45
CA GLU A 415 2.21 -4.41 53.56
C GLU A 415 2.89 -5.78 53.51
N LYS A 416 2.63 -6.52 52.42
CA LYS A 416 3.49 -7.61 51.98
C LYS A 416 4.31 -7.10 50.81
N GLU A 417 5.56 -6.75 51.11
CA GLU A 417 6.62 -6.46 50.15
C GLU A 417 6.69 -7.58 49.11
N THR A 418 6.21 -7.28 47.91
CA THR A 418 6.51 -8.05 46.70
C THR A 418 7.01 -7.06 45.66
N LYS A 419 8.22 -7.36 45.15
CA LYS A 419 9.08 -6.56 44.26
C LYS A 419 8.32 -5.57 43.37
N GLY A 420 8.71 -4.31 43.50
CA GLY A 420 8.09 -3.16 42.85
C GLY A 420 8.07 -3.25 41.33
N THR A 421 6.87 -3.45 40.80
CA THR A 421 6.37 -2.70 39.65
C THR A 421 5.67 -1.47 40.21
N ASP A 422 6.12 -0.28 39.81
CA ASP A 422 5.53 1.00 40.19
C ASP A 422 4.02 1.01 39.90
N LYS A 423 3.19 0.78 40.93
CA LYS A 423 1.72 0.71 40.81
C LYS A 423 1.08 2.08 40.62
N SER A 424 1.87 3.16 40.54
CA SER A 424 1.37 4.52 40.51
C SER A 424 0.75 4.89 39.17
N GLN A 425 1.10 4.24 38.05
CA GLN A 425 0.60 4.59 36.71
C GLN A 425 -0.08 3.40 36.02
N PRO A 426 -1.07 3.65 35.14
CA PRO A 426 -1.66 2.58 34.35
C PRO A 426 -0.60 1.87 33.48
N PRO A 427 -0.77 0.57 33.17
CA PRO A 427 0.16 -0.17 32.33
C PRO A 427 0.49 0.61 31.05
N THR A 428 1.77 0.71 30.74
CA THR A 428 2.23 1.45 29.57
C THR A 428 1.83 0.73 28.29
N SER A 429 1.59 1.50 27.22
CA SER A 429 1.23 0.95 25.90
C SER A 429 2.32 0.04 25.35
N ILE A 430 1.96 -1.21 25.04
CA ILE A 430 2.84 -2.09 24.25
C ILE A 430 2.69 -1.85 22.76
N PHE A 431 1.48 -1.54 22.27
CA PHE A 431 1.29 -1.34 20.84
C PHE A 431 2.04 -0.09 20.35
N LYS A 432 2.45 0.81 21.24
CA LYS A 432 3.43 1.86 20.95
C LYS A 432 4.76 1.33 20.40
N GLN A 433 5.21 0.15 20.83
CA GLN A 433 6.44 -0.48 20.34
C GLN A 433 6.30 -0.99 18.90
N LEU A 434 5.06 -1.14 18.41
CA LEU A 434 4.76 -1.54 17.03
C LEU A 434 4.61 -0.31 16.10
N LYS A 435 4.76 0.91 16.62
CA LYS A 435 4.88 2.12 15.80
C LYS A 435 6.13 2.05 14.91
N PRO A 436 6.19 2.85 13.83
CA PRO A 436 7.40 3.00 13.03
C PRO A 436 8.61 3.28 13.93
N SER A 437 9.60 2.40 13.86
CA SER A 437 10.75 2.47 14.77
C SER A 437 11.84 3.40 14.25
N GLU A 438 12.40 4.23 15.12
CA GLU A 438 13.60 5.05 14.85
C GLU A 438 14.83 4.21 14.45
N THR A 439 14.82 2.91 14.76
CA THR A 439 15.88 1.98 14.34
C THR A 439 15.81 1.58 12.87
N ARG A 440 14.71 1.89 12.18
CA ARG A 440 14.48 1.58 10.76
C ARG A 440 14.12 2.81 9.93
N TYR A 441 13.71 3.90 10.56
CA TYR A 441 13.22 5.10 9.90
C TYR A 441 13.77 6.37 10.55
N SER A 442 13.89 7.43 9.77
CA SER A 442 13.93 8.80 10.31
C SER A 442 12.49 9.29 10.42
N LEU A 443 11.99 9.48 11.64
CA LEU A 443 10.61 9.91 11.88
C LEU A 443 10.50 11.43 11.75
N LEU A 444 9.48 11.89 11.02
CA LEU A 444 9.12 13.30 10.97
C LEU A 444 8.14 13.57 12.10
N TYR A 445 8.65 14.11 13.19
CA TYR A 445 7.80 14.66 14.23
C TYR A 445 7.08 15.87 13.63
N LYS A 446 5.79 15.72 13.31
CA LYS A 446 4.91 16.88 13.37
C LYS A 446 4.84 17.22 14.85
N ASP A 447 5.34 18.39 15.23
CA ASP A 447 5.04 18.94 16.55
C ASP A 447 3.52 18.83 16.71
N GLU A 448 3.07 17.96 17.63
CA GLU A 448 1.68 17.89 18.08
C GLU A 448 1.41 19.21 18.81
N LEU A 449 1.13 20.27 18.06
CA LEU A 449 0.68 21.58 18.53
C LEU A 449 -0.79 21.79 18.16
#